data_AF-A0A5C8PG24-F1
#
_entry.id   AF-A0A5C8PG24-F1
#
_cell.length_a   1.000
_cell.length_b   1.000
_cell.length_c   1.000
_cell.angle_alpha   90.00
_cell.angle_beta   90.00
_cell.angle_gamma   90.00
#
_symmetry.space_group_name_H-M   'P 1'
#
loop_
_entity.id
_entity.type
_entity.pdbx_description
1 polymer ?
#
loop_
_entity_poly.entity_id
_entity_poly.type
_entity_poly.pdbx_seq_one_letter_code
_entity_poly.pdbx_strand_id
1 'polypeptide(L)'
;MSLLLFMLRVPPPTARRMSALTGLLTRGYALAGTPIPAQRLHVTLLSLGHHVDVPPALVERARLAAATVAMPAFEVTFNRIEAWSGSQALALLGDDTAAQVAVLRHALAAALQRAGVPYANALFNPHVSLMRGLALAEAQTVETFSWTVQDFALVNSLTGHGRYVQLGQWPLPA
;
A
#
# COMPACT_ATOMS: atom_id res chain seq x y z
N MET A 1 19.31 -3.38 3.61
CA MET A 1 18.55 -2.25 3.03
C MET A 1 17.08 -2.42 3.39
N SER A 2 16.47 -1.34 3.85
CA SER A 2 15.11 -1.26 4.38
C SER A 2 14.34 -0.19 3.63
N LEU A 3 13.07 -0.42 3.30
CA LEU A 3 12.19 0.61 2.72
C LEU A 3 11.15 1.02 3.78
N LEU A 4 11.12 2.30 4.11
CA LEU A 4 10.13 2.84 5.04
C LEU A 4 8.87 3.28 4.30
N LEU A 5 7.73 2.75 4.69
CA LEU A 5 6.44 2.98 4.03
C LEU A 5 5.37 3.34 5.05
N PHE A 6 4.58 4.36 4.73
CA PHE A 6 3.24 4.48 5.25
C PHE A 6 2.28 3.71 4.35
N MET A 7 1.41 2.89 4.94
CA MET A 7 0.49 2.04 4.18
C MET A 7 -0.84 1.79 4.88
N LEU A 8 -1.84 1.41 4.08
CA LEU A 8 -3.07 0.78 4.54
C LEU A 8 -2.91 -0.74 4.45
N ARG A 9 -3.25 -1.44 5.53
CA ARG A 9 -3.24 -2.91 5.53
C ARG A 9 -4.55 -3.43 4.93
N VAL A 10 -4.45 -4.46 4.11
CA VAL A 10 -5.62 -5.21 3.65
C VAL A 10 -6.03 -6.20 4.75
N PRO A 11 -7.30 -6.22 5.19
CA PRO A 11 -7.76 -7.18 6.19
C PRO A 11 -7.51 -8.63 5.75
N PRO A 12 -7.14 -9.56 6.66
CA PRO A 12 -6.77 -10.92 6.28
C PRO A 12 -7.81 -11.67 5.43
N PRO A 13 -9.13 -11.56 5.66
CA PRO A 13 -10.13 -12.19 4.79
C PRO A 13 -10.07 -11.65 3.35
N THR A 14 -10.00 -10.33 3.19
CA THR A 14 -9.90 -9.66 1.89
C THR A 14 -8.58 -10.01 1.19
N ALA A 15 -7.47 -10.00 1.92
CA ALA A 15 -6.15 -10.34 1.39
C ALA A 15 -6.09 -11.79 0.87
N ARG A 16 -6.72 -12.74 1.57
CA ARG A 16 -6.83 -14.14 1.09
C ARG A 16 -7.60 -14.25 -0.23
N ARG A 17 -8.70 -13.51 -0.37
CA ARG A 17 -9.47 -13.47 -1.63
C ARG A 17 -8.64 -12.86 -2.77
N MET A 18 -7.94 -11.75 -2.52
CA MET A 18 -7.02 -11.16 -3.51
C MET A 18 -5.90 -12.12 -3.93
N SER A 19 -5.32 -12.88 -2.98
CA SER A 19 -4.32 -13.91 -3.31
C SER A 19 -4.93 -15.07 -4.11
N ALA A 20 -6.16 -15.48 -3.82
CA ALA A 20 -6.86 -16.49 -4.60
C ALA A 20 -7.09 -16.03 -6.05
N LEU A 21 -7.57 -14.79 -6.24
CA LEU A 21 -7.69 -14.16 -7.56
C LEU A 21 -6.33 -14.14 -8.27
N THR A 22 -5.26 -13.71 -7.59
CA THR A 22 -3.91 -13.68 -8.16
C THR A 22 -3.50 -15.07 -8.67
N GLY A 23 -3.75 -16.13 -7.91
CA GLY A 23 -3.47 -17.51 -8.34
C GLY A 23 -4.28 -17.98 -9.54
N LEU A 24 -5.53 -17.51 -9.70
CA LEU A 24 -6.34 -17.76 -10.89
C LEU A 24 -5.76 -17.02 -12.11
N LEU A 25 -5.41 -15.75 -11.95
CA LEU A 25 -4.83 -14.91 -13.01
C LEU A 25 -3.48 -15.45 -13.50
N THR A 26 -2.59 -15.85 -12.59
CA THR A 26 -1.28 -16.42 -12.97
C THR A 26 -1.45 -17.70 -13.81
N ARG A 27 -2.42 -18.55 -13.47
CA ARG A 27 -2.71 -19.77 -14.26
C ARG A 27 -3.35 -19.46 -15.62
N GLY A 28 -4.25 -18.49 -15.67
CA GLY A 28 -4.97 -18.14 -16.90
C GLY A 28 -4.14 -17.38 -17.93
N TYR A 29 -3.23 -16.51 -17.49
CA TYR A 29 -2.45 -15.61 -18.36
C TYR A 29 -0.99 -16.02 -18.55
N ALA A 30 -0.57 -17.19 -18.05
CA ALA A 30 0.82 -17.67 -18.07
C ALA A 30 1.83 -16.59 -17.60
N LEU A 31 1.44 -15.82 -16.57
CA LEU A 31 2.22 -14.67 -16.12
C LEU A 31 3.56 -15.12 -15.52
N ALA A 32 4.66 -14.56 -16.03
CA ALA A 32 6.00 -14.79 -15.51
C ALA A 32 6.31 -13.80 -14.38
N GLY A 33 5.73 -14.04 -13.20
CA GLY A 33 5.91 -13.18 -12.03
C GLY A 33 5.85 -13.92 -10.70
N THR A 34 6.24 -13.23 -9.63
CA THR A 34 6.18 -13.68 -8.25
C THR A 34 4.98 -13.04 -7.54
N PRO A 35 3.95 -13.82 -7.16
CA PRO A 35 2.83 -13.32 -6.38
C PRO A 35 3.29 -12.70 -5.06
N ILE A 36 2.64 -11.62 -4.65
CA ILE A 36 2.86 -11.02 -3.33
C ILE A 36 2.06 -11.83 -2.30
N PRO A 37 2.69 -12.33 -1.22
CA PRO A 37 1.98 -13.04 -0.15
C PRO A 37 0.84 -12.22 0.43
N ALA A 38 -0.27 -12.86 0.79
CA ALA A 38 -1.47 -12.20 1.33
C ALA A 38 -1.15 -11.23 2.49
N GLN A 39 -0.26 -11.63 3.39
CA GLN A 39 0.14 -10.84 4.57
C GLN A 39 0.92 -9.57 4.22
N ARG A 40 1.36 -9.43 2.97
CA ARG A 40 2.10 -8.26 2.45
C ARG A 40 1.25 -7.41 1.52
N LEU A 41 0.01 -7.78 1.22
CA LEU A 41 -0.88 -6.94 0.43
C LEU A 41 -1.24 -5.69 1.23
N HIS A 42 -1.05 -4.53 0.60
CA HIS A 42 -1.23 -3.22 1.21
C HIS A 42 -1.44 -2.17 0.11
N VAL A 43 -1.98 -1.01 0.50
CA VAL A 43 -1.96 0.21 -0.31
C VAL A 43 -0.85 1.11 0.24
N THR A 44 0.15 1.43 -0.58
CA THR A 44 1.19 2.39 -0.17
C THR A 44 0.62 3.81 -0.18
N LEU A 45 0.75 4.54 0.92
CA LEU A 45 0.38 5.96 1.01
C LEU A 45 1.57 6.85 0.63
N LEU A 46 2.70 6.67 1.33
CA LEU A 46 3.92 7.45 1.15
C LEU A 46 5.16 6.59 1.43
N SER A 47 6.26 6.88 0.73
CA SER A 47 7.57 6.27 0.98
C SER A 47 8.50 7.28 1.62
N LEU A 48 9.19 6.89 2.70
CA LEU A 48 10.26 7.66 3.33
C LEU A 48 11.65 7.23 2.82
N GLY A 49 11.69 6.51 1.70
CA GLY A 49 12.93 6.10 1.03
C GLY A 49 13.58 4.82 1.55
N HIS A 50 14.69 4.46 0.92
CA HIS A 50 15.52 3.33 1.27
C HIS A 50 16.60 3.74 2.27
N HIS A 51 16.85 2.90 3.25
CA HIS A 51 17.83 3.10 4.31
C HIS A 51 18.69 1.85 4.46
N VAL A 52 20.01 1.99 4.55
CA VAL A 52 20.89 0.88 4.95
C VAL A 52 20.57 0.53 6.40
N ASP A 53 20.64 1.55 7.27
CA ASP A 53 20.16 1.54 8.65
C ASP A 53 19.11 2.63 8.83
N VAL A 54 17.96 2.26 9.37
CA VAL A 54 16.85 3.20 9.57
C VAL A 54 17.19 4.13 10.75
N PRO A 55 17.27 5.47 10.55
CA PRO A 55 17.59 6.38 11.64
C PRO A 55 16.46 6.44 12.68
N PRO A 56 16.70 6.15 13.96
CA PRO A 56 15.65 6.18 14.99
C PRO A 56 14.96 7.55 15.08
N ALA A 57 15.73 8.63 14.96
CA ALA A 57 15.18 9.99 14.98
C ALA A 57 14.24 10.28 13.80
N LEU A 58 14.45 9.66 12.63
CA LEU A 58 13.54 9.77 11.49
C LEU A 58 12.22 9.06 11.79
N VAL A 59 12.29 7.85 12.35
CA VAL A 59 11.10 7.07 12.74
C VAL A 59 10.29 7.82 13.77
N GLU A 60 10.91 8.35 14.83
CA GLU A 60 10.18 9.07 15.87
C GLU A 60 9.51 10.35 15.34
N ARG A 61 10.20 11.15 14.50
CA ARG A 61 9.55 12.30 13.85
C ARG A 61 8.39 11.90 12.96
N ALA A 62 8.53 10.83 12.17
CA ALA A 62 7.46 10.31 11.32
C ALA A 62 6.27 9.82 12.16
N ARG A 63 6.53 9.19 13.30
CA ARG A 63 5.49 8.71 14.23
C ARG A 63 4.72 9.87 14.86
N LEU A 64 5.41 10.89 15.32
CA LEU A 64 4.81 12.09 15.90
C LEU A 64 3.98 12.85 14.85
N ALA A 65 4.49 12.99 13.63
CA ALA A 65 3.75 13.62 12.54
C ALA A 65 2.46 12.86 12.21
N ALA A 66 2.54 11.54 12.05
CA ALA A 66 1.39 10.69 11.77
C ALA A 66 0.32 10.76 12.88
N ALA A 67 0.71 10.91 14.14
CA ALA A 67 -0.23 11.06 15.26
C ALA A 67 -1.08 12.35 15.18
N THR A 68 -0.69 13.34 14.36
CA THR A 68 -1.48 14.57 14.15
C THR A 68 -2.54 14.43 13.07
N VAL A 69 -2.56 13.31 12.33
CA VAL A 69 -3.54 13.06 11.28
C VAL A 69 -4.85 12.57 11.92
N ALA A 70 -5.91 13.35 11.75
CA ALA A 70 -7.26 13.01 12.19
C ALA A 70 -8.20 12.99 10.98
N MET A 71 -8.81 11.83 10.74
CA MET A 71 -9.78 11.60 9.66
C MET A 71 -10.70 10.45 10.09
N PRO A 72 -12.02 10.51 9.82
CA PRO A 72 -12.90 9.40 10.12
C PRO A 72 -12.52 8.15 9.31
N ALA A 73 -12.89 6.97 9.79
CA ALA A 73 -12.81 5.71 9.08
C ALA A 73 -13.65 5.79 7.80
N PHE A 74 -13.23 5.06 6.78
CA PHE A 74 -13.85 5.19 5.46
C PHE A 74 -13.77 3.91 4.64
N GLU A 75 -14.74 3.70 3.74
CA GLU A 75 -14.78 2.53 2.87
C GLU A 75 -13.88 2.72 1.65
N VAL A 76 -13.16 1.67 1.27
CA VAL A 76 -12.42 1.63 0.00
C VAL A 76 -12.86 0.43 -0.82
N THR A 77 -12.85 0.59 -2.13
CA THR A 77 -13.25 -0.45 -3.08
C THR A 77 -12.24 -0.57 -4.21
N PHE A 78 -11.92 -1.80 -4.57
CA PHE A 78 -11.00 -2.18 -5.64
C PHE A 78 -11.62 -3.25 -6.51
N ASN A 79 -11.68 -3.03 -7.83
CA ASN A 79 -12.39 -3.93 -8.75
C ASN A 79 -11.77 -4.00 -10.15
N ARG A 80 -10.60 -3.38 -10.39
CA ARG A 80 -9.93 -3.41 -11.68
C ARG A 80 -8.51 -3.91 -11.53
N ILE A 81 -8.06 -4.79 -12.41
CA ILE A 81 -6.63 -5.14 -12.50
C ILE A 81 -5.99 -4.43 -13.69
N GLU A 82 -4.70 -4.15 -13.59
CA GLU A 82 -3.90 -3.59 -14.67
C GLU A 82 -2.45 -4.05 -14.54
N ALA A 83 -1.83 -4.38 -15.67
CA ALA A 83 -0.39 -4.62 -15.74
C ALA A 83 0.35 -3.32 -16.01
N TRP A 84 1.34 -3.01 -15.15
CA TRP A 84 2.19 -1.84 -15.31
C TRP A 84 3.55 -2.26 -15.83
N SER A 85 3.80 -2.00 -17.11
CA SER A 85 5.04 -2.38 -17.80
C SER A 85 6.28 -1.72 -17.18
N GLY A 86 6.18 -0.44 -16.80
CA GLY A 86 7.30 0.32 -16.22
C GLY A 86 7.76 -0.18 -14.85
N SER A 87 6.86 -0.71 -14.03
CA SER A 87 7.18 -1.26 -12.70
C SER A 87 7.19 -2.79 -12.66
N GLN A 88 6.91 -3.45 -13.80
CA GLN A 88 6.76 -4.90 -13.93
C GLN A 88 5.90 -5.45 -12.79
N ALA A 89 4.66 -4.97 -12.70
CA ALA A 89 3.74 -5.35 -11.63
C ALA A 89 2.32 -5.55 -12.16
N LEU A 90 1.60 -6.47 -11.53
CA LEU A 90 0.15 -6.54 -11.63
C LEU A 90 -0.45 -5.83 -10.43
N ALA A 91 -1.25 -4.80 -10.69
CA ALA A 91 -1.88 -3.98 -9.68
C ALA A 91 -3.40 -4.17 -9.69
N LEU A 92 -4.01 -4.16 -8.51
CA LEU A 92 -5.44 -4.02 -8.31
C LEU A 92 -5.73 -2.55 -7.96
N LEU A 93 -6.59 -1.90 -8.73
CA LEU A 93 -6.90 -0.48 -8.64
C LEU A 93 -8.28 -0.23 -8.07
N GLY A 94 -8.38 0.90 -7.38
CA GLY A 94 -9.62 1.40 -6.83
C GLY A 94 -10.49 2.13 -7.86
N ASP A 95 -11.77 2.26 -7.52
CA ASP A 95 -12.71 3.18 -8.18
C ASP A 95 -12.75 4.54 -7.45
N ASP A 96 -13.82 5.31 -7.64
CA ASP A 96 -13.99 6.63 -7.02
C ASP A 96 -13.91 6.61 -5.48
N THR A 97 -14.20 5.48 -4.83
CA THR A 97 -14.05 5.33 -3.37
C THR A 97 -12.59 5.46 -2.91
N ALA A 98 -11.63 5.28 -3.82
CA ALA A 98 -10.22 5.50 -3.55
C ALA A 98 -9.86 6.99 -3.36
N ALA A 99 -10.77 7.93 -3.65
CA ALA A 99 -10.56 9.35 -3.40
C ALA A 99 -10.26 9.66 -1.91
N GLN A 100 -10.89 8.95 -0.98
CA GLN A 100 -10.63 9.12 0.46
C GLN A 100 -9.21 8.69 0.85
N VAL A 101 -8.64 7.71 0.15
CA VAL A 101 -7.21 7.35 0.31
C VAL A 101 -6.31 8.52 -0.09
N ALA A 102 -6.67 9.25 -1.16
CA ALA A 102 -5.93 10.44 -1.57
C ALA A 102 -6.02 11.58 -0.54
N VAL A 103 -7.19 11.77 0.08
CA VAL A 103 -7.36 12.72 1.20
C VAL A 103 -6.46 12.35 2.37
N LEU A 104 -6.47 11.08 2.80
CA LEU A 104 -5.60 10.60 3.88
C LEU A 104 -4.12 10.80 3.54
N ARG A 105 -3.70 10.44 2.31
CA ARG A 105 -2.33 10.64 1.84
C ARG A 105 -1.94 12.11 1.91
N HIS A 106 -2.82 13.01 1.49
CA HIS A 106 -2.55 14.45 1.50
C HIS A 106 -2.40 14.98 2.92
N ALA A 107 -3.30 14.60 3.84
CA ALA A 107 -3.22 14.98 5.26
C ALA A 107 -1.90 14.49 5.89
N LEU A 108 -1.51 13.25 5.61
CA LEU A 108 -0.25 12.67 6.07
C LEU A 108 0.97 13.38 5.46
N ALA A 109 0.97 13.67 4.16
CA ALA A 109 2.05 14.40 3.51
C ALA A 109 2.24 15.80 4.12
N ALA A 110 1.14 16.51 4.40
CA ALA A 110 1.19 17.81 5.05
C ALA A 110 1.74 17.72 6.49
N ALA A 111 1.38 16.68 7.24
CA ALA A 111 1.92 16.44 8.58
C ALA A 111 3.43 16.15 8.56
N LEU A 112 3.89 15.29 7.63
CA LEU A 112 5.30 14.98 7.46
C LEU A 112 6.12 16.20 7.04
N GLN A 113 5.57 17.02 6.14
CA GLN A 113 6.21 18.27 5.71
C GLN A 113 6.40 19.24 6.88
N ARG A 114 5.38 19.45 7.72
CA ARG A 114 5.50 20.30 8.93
C ARG A 114 6.54 19.78 9.91
N ALA A 115 6.73 18.46 9.99
CA ALA A 115 7.71 17.81 10.85
C ALA A 115 9.12 17.69 10.23
N GLY A 116 9.34 18.23 9.03
CA GLY A 116 10.63 18.12 8.33
C GLY A 116 11.02 16.68 7.99
N VAL A 117 10.05 15.81 7.77
CA VAL A 117 10.27 14.41 7.40
C VAL A 117 10.25 14.29 5.87
N PRO A 118 11.36 13.88 5.22
CA PRO A 118 11.39 13.71 3.77
C PRO A 118 10.52 12.53 3.34
N TYR A 119 9.79 12.70 2.23
CA TYR A 119 9.00 11.64 1.61
C TYR A 119 9.04 11.77 0.08
N ALA A 120 8.83 10.66 -0.62
CA ALA A 120 8.75 10.65 -2.08
C ALA A 120 7.38 11.20 -2.53
N ASN A 121 7.37 12.34 -3.22
CA ASN A 121 6.17 12.91 -3.80
C ASN A 121 5.98 12.46 -5.26
N ALA A 122 5.59 11.19 -5.44
CA ALA A 122 5.25 10.63 -6.74
C ALA A 122 3.76 10.82 -7.08
N LEU A 123 3.43 10.67 -8.37
CA LEU A 123 2.04 10.51 -8.82
C LEU A 123 1.38 9.39 -8.01
N PHE A 124 0.16 9.66 -7.55
CA PHE A 124 -0.54 8.78 -6.65
C PHE A 124 -1.77 8.18 -7.32
N ASN A 125 -1.74 6.87 -7.49
CA ASN A 125 -2.88 6.07 -7.92
C ASN A 125 -3.06 4.95 -6.88
N PRO A 126 -4.08 5.01 -6.00
CA PRO A 126 -4.30 4.00 -4.97
C PRO A 126 -4.42 2.61 -5.58
N HIS A 127 -3.53 1.71 -5.17
CA HIS A 127 -3.49 0.35 -5.70
C HIS A 127 -2.95 -0.63 -4.66
N VAL A 128 -3.28 -1.91 -4.87
CA VAL A 128 -2.65 -3.05 -4.21
C VAL A 128 -1.82 -3.79 -5.25
N SER A 129 -0.49 -3.87 -5.07
CA SER A 129 0.33 -4.74 -5.91
C SER A 129 0.02 -6.20 -5.58
N LEU A 130 -0.46 -6.96 -6.57
CA LEU A 130 -0.77 -8.38 -6.44
C LEU A 130 0.45 -9.26 -6.78
N MET A 131 1.29 -8.82 -7.70
CA MET A 131 2.41 -9.58 -8.23
C MET A 131 3.52 -8.64 -8.71
N ARG A 132 4.78 -9.08 -8.66
CA ARG A 132 5.94 -8.44 -9.30
C ARG A 132 6.55 -9.34 -10.35
N GLY A 133 7.20 -8.79 -11.37
CA GLY A 133 7.76 -9.51 -12.51
C GLY A 133 7.00 -9.21 -13.80
N LEU A 134 7.35 -9.91 -14.88
CA LEU A 134 6.82 -9.63 -16.21
C LEU A 134 5.34 -10.02 -16.25
N ALA A 135 4.47 -9.02 -16.07
CA ALA A 135 3.03 -9.17 -16.15
C ALA A 135 2.56 -8.59 -17.49
N LEU A 136 1.86 -9.41 -18.28
CA LEU A 136 1.13 -8.99 -19.47
C LEU A 136 -0.32 -9.36 -19.24
N ALA A 137 -1.13 -8.38 -18.90
CA ALA A 137 -2.57 -8.53 -18.74
C ALA A 137 -3.26 -7.25 -19.21
N GLU A 138 -4.30 -7.40 -20.01
CA GLU A 138 -5.18 -6.29 -20.34
C GLU A 138 -5.92 -5.81 -19.08
N ALA A 139 -6.14 -4.50 -19.01
CA ALA A 139 -6.94 -3.92 -17.95
C ALA A 139 -8.35 -4.49 -18.01
N GLN A 140 -8.85 -5.03 -16.90
CA GLN A 140 -10.18 -5.63 -16.84
C GLN A 140 -10.79 -5.50 -15.44
N THR A 141 -12.11 -5.47 -15.42
CA THR A 141 -12.89 -5.55 -14.18
C THR A 141 -12.82 -6.97 -13.63
N VAL A 142 -12.68 -7.08 -12.30
CA VAL A 142 -12.67 -8.33 -11.53
C VAL A 142 -13.72 -8.25 -10.42
N GLU A 143 -13.79 -9.27 -9.57
CA GLU A 143 -14.63 -9.21 -8.37
C GLU A 143 -14.28 -7.99 -7.51
N THR A 144 -15.29 -7.44 -6.84
CA THR A 144 -15.13 -6.27 -5.97
C THR A 144 -14.54 -6.67 -4.62
N PHE A 145 -13.49 -5.95 -4.21
CA PHE A 145 -12.87 -6.03 -2.89
C PHE A 145 -13.08 -4.73 -2.14
N SER A 146 -13.87 -4.78 -1.07
CA SER A 146 -14.14 -3.63 -0.22
C SER A 146 -13.81 -3.90 1.24
N TRP A 147 -13.40 -2.85 1.96
CA TRP A 147 -13.25 -2.88 3.41
C TRP A 147 -13.24 -1.46 3.99
N THR A 148 -13.59 -1.37 5.29
CA THR A 148 -13.42 -0.15 6.06
C THR A 148 -11.94 0.05 6.45
N VAL A 149 -11.35 1.16 6.04
CA VAL A 149 -10.05 1.63 6.53
C VAL A 149 -10.25 2.22 7.92
N GLN A 150 -9.75 1.52 8.93
CA GLN A 150 -9.85 1.92 10.34
C GLN A 150 -8.51 2.38 10.92
N ASP A 151 -7.41 2.21 10.19
CA ASP A 151 -6.09 2.66 10.59
C ASP A 151 -5.13 2.73 9.40
N PHE A 152 -3.99 3.40 9.62
CA PHE A 152 -2.82 3.34 8.75
C PHE A 152 -1.57 3.07 9.58
N ALA A 153 -0.51 2.58 8.94
CA ALA A 153 0.71 2.17 9.64
C ALA A 153 1.99 2.67 8.98
N LEU A 154 3.02 2.85 9.80
CA LEU A 154 4.40 3.05 9.39
C LEU A 154 5.13 1.72 9.55
N VAL A 155 5.85 1.32 8.51
CA VAL A 155 6.41 -0.02 8.39
C VAL A 155 7.81 0.04 7.83
N ASN A 156 8.71 -0.74 8.40
CA ASN A 156 9.97 -1.08 7.81
C ASN A 156 9.83 -2.37 6.98
N SER A 157 9.87 -2.22 5.66
CA SER A 157 9.95 -3.33 4.71
C SER A 157 11.40 -3.77 4.54
N LEU A 158 11.75 -4.91 5.12
CA LEU A 158 13.08 -5.51 5.01
C LEU A 158 13.26 -6.11 3.61
N THR A 159 13.89 -5.36 2.72
CA THR A 159 14.12 -5.74 1.32
C THR A 159 14.90 -7.06 1.25
N GLY A 160 14.48 -7.99 0.39
CA GLY A 160 15.07 -9.32 0.26
C GLY A 160 14.57 -10.36 1.27
N HIS A 161 14.01 -9.95 2.42
CA HIS A 161 13.48 -10.86 3.44
C HIS A 161 11.96 -11.02 3.38
N GLY A 162 11.28 -10.14 2.64
CA GLY A 162 9.82 -10.19 2.49
C GLY A 162 9.07 -10.00 3.80
N ARG A 163 9.66 -9.29 4.77
CA ARG A 163 9.09 -9.09 6.10
C ARG A 163 8.79 -7.61 6.35
N TYR A 164 7.63 -7.36 6.94
CA TYR A 164 7.21 -6.05 7.41
C TYR A 164 7.38 -5.98 8.94
N VAL A 165 8.14 -5.00 9.41
CA VAL A 165 8.25 -4.66 10.83
C VAL A 165 7.41 -3.41 11.07
N GLN A 166 6.33 -3.55 11.84
CA GLN A 166 5.47 -2.42 12.18
C GLN A 166 6.21 -1.48 13.15
N LEU A 167 6.30 -0.20 12.79
CA LEU A 167 6.93 0.86 13.58
C LEU A 167 5.90 1.78 14.25
N GLY A 168 4.67 1.82 13.73
CA GLY A 168 3.57 2.57 14.30
C GLY A 168 2.26 2.27 13.58
N GLN A 169 1.15 2.53 14.26
CA GLN A 169 -0.21 2.37 13.74
C GLN A 169 -1.08 3.45 14.38
N TRP A 170 -1.91 4.09 13.56
CA TRP A 170 -2.78 5.20 13.98
C TRP A 170 -4.22 4.91 13.56
N PRO A 171 -5.16 4.86 14.53
CA PRO A 171 -6.55 4.60 14.23
C PRO A 171 -7.19 5.81 13.54
N LEU A 172 -8.16 5.52 12.67
CA LEU A 172 -9.12 6.46 12.14
C LEU A 172 -10.42 6.24 12.91
N PRO A 173 -10.90 7.22 13.70
CA PRO A 173 -12.14 7.07 14.48
C PRO A 173 -13.35 6.83 13.57
N ALA A 174 -14.36 6.12 14.06
CA ALA A 174 -15.63 5.96 13.35
C ALA A 174 -16.35 7.30 13.09
#